data_AF-A0A1L3JK26-F1
#
_entry.id   AF-A0A1L3JK26-F1
#
_cell.length_a   1.000
_cell.length_b   1.000
_cell.length_c   1.000
_cell.angle_alpha   90.00
_cell.angle_beta   90.00
_cell.angle_gamma   90.00
#
_symmetry.space_group_name_H-M   'P 1'
#
loop_
_entity.id
_entity.type
_entity.pdbx_description
1 polymer ?
#
loop_
_entity_poly.entity_id
_entity_poly.type
_entity_poly.pdbx_seq_one_letter_code
_entity_poly.pdbx_strand_id
1 'polypeptide(L)'
;MIKFLKTSTIIILVILLIITLILISFKSMISIIAASTGVIFMYYLIVLFLIFLLNKKAENKVLLIIVWILFLTPIIWGLIHPESLFELTMPKLNLDMK
;
A
#
# COMPACT_ATOMS: atom_id res chain seq x y z
N MET A 1 10.63 -15.84 8.42
CA MET A 1 10.60 -14.79 7.37
C MET A 1 9.19 -14.59 6.79
N ILE A 2 8.57 -15.60 6.15
CA ILE A 2 7.21 -15.46 5.56
C ILE A 2 6.14 -15.05 6.60
N LYS A 3 6.21 -15.63 7.81
CA LYS A 3 5.31 -15.24 8.93
C LYS A 3 5.41 -13.75 9.27
N PHE A 4 6.64 -13.21 9.34
CA PHE A 4 6.87 -11.78 9.58
C PHE A 4 6.26 -10.93 8.47
N LEU A 5 6.56 -11.24 7.21
CA LEU A 5 6.04 -10.52 6.05
C LEU A 5 4.51 -10.51 6.02
N LYS A 6 3.88 -11.65 6.31
CA LYS A 6 2.42 -11.78 6.44
C LYS A 6 1.88 -10.88 7.56
N THR A 7 2.44 -10.99 8.76
CA THR A 7 1.97 -10.22 9.92
C THR A 7 2.14 -8.72 9.70
N SER A 8 3.29 -8.27 9.24
CA SER A 8 3.55 -6.86 8.92
C SER A 8 2.63 -6.33 7.83
N THR A 9 2.37 -7.12 6.78
CA THR A 9 1.41 -6.74 5.73
C THR A 9 0.00 -6.59 6.28
N ILE A 10 -0.44 -7.49 7.18
CA ILE A 10 -1.75 -7.38 7.84
C ILE A 10 -1.82 -6.14 8.71
N ILE A 11 -0.78 -5.84 9.49
CA ILE A 11 -0.71 -4.63 10.31
C ILE A 11 -0.85 -3.37 9.44
N ILE A 12 -0.10 -3.29 8.33
CA ILE A 12 -0.18 -2.18 7.38
C ILE A 12 -1.59 -2.06 6.79
N LEU A 13 -2.21 -3.17 6.38
CA LEU A 13 -3.57 -3.18 5.87
C LEU A 13 -4.58 -2.67 6.88
N VAL A 14 -4.47 -3.08 8.15
CA VAL A 14 -5.35 -2.60 9.22
C VAL A 14 -5.18 -1.10 9.44
N ILE A 15 -3.94 -0.61 9.48
CA ILE A 15 -3.65 0.83 9.61
C ILE A 15 -4.25 1.61 8.44
N LEU A 16 -4.00 1.16 7.20
CA LEU A 16 -4.52 1.80 6.00
C LEU A 16 -6.04 1.79 5.94
N LEU A 17 -6.69 0.71 6.38
CA LEU A 17 -8.14 0.61 6.47
C LEU A 17 -8.70 1.64 7.45
N ILE A 18 -8.14 1.70 8.66
CA ILE A 18 -8.55 2.66 9.70
C ILE A 18 -8.39 4.09 9.18
N ILE A 19 -7.22 4.42 8.62
CA ILE A 19 -6.95 5.74 8.05
C ILE A 19 -7.96 6.06 6.94
N THR A 20 -8.19 5.13 6.00
CA THR A 20 -9.11 5.35 4.89
C THR A 20 -10.54 5.60 5.38
N LEU A 21 -11.04 4.83 6.36
CA LEU A 21 -12.37 5.02 6.94
C LEU A 21 -12.51 6.37 7.66
N ILE A 22 -11.47 6.79 8.40
CA ILE A 22 -11.42 8.11 9.03
C ILE A 22 -11.49 9.20 7.95
N LEU A 23 -10.65 9.11 6.92
CA LEU A 23 -10.60 10.11 5.84
C LEU A 23 -11.92 10.19 5.05
N ILE A 24 -12.58 9.06 4.77
CA ILE A 24 -13.90 9.03 4.11
C ILE A 24 -14.97 9.69 4.97
N SER A 25 -14.86 9.59 6.30
CA SER A 25 -15.82 10.21 7.22
C SER A 25 -15.75 11.75 7.18
N PHE A 26 -14.61 12.31 6.75
CA PHE A 26 -14.49 13.73 6.46
C PHE A 26 -15.02 14.03 5.05
N LYS A 27 -16.21 14.62 4.95
CA LYS A 27 -16.88 15.00 3.69
C LYS A 27 -16.18 16.12 2.87
N SER A 28 -14.92 16.45 3.17
CA SER A 28 -14.18 17.60 2.58
C SER A 28 -13.17 17.15 1.52
N MET A 29 -12.30 18.06 1.05
CA MET A 29 -11.14 17.76 0.20
C MET A 29 -10.25 16.62 0.74
N ILE A 30 -10.31 16.32 2.04
CA ILE A 30 -9.61 15.19 2.68
C ILE A 30 -10.06 13.84 2.11
N SER A 31 -11.27 13.76 1.54
CA SER A 31 -11.77 12.58 0.81
C SER A 31 -10.90 12.22 -0.40
N ILE A 32 -10.20 13.19 -1.00
CA ILE A 32 -9.24 12.95 -2.09
C ILE A 32 -8.06 12.11 -1.57
N ILE A 33 -7.56 12.43 -0.38
CA ILE A 33 -6.46 11.68 0.26
C ILE A 33 -6.91 10.24 0.55
N ALA A 34 -8.19 10.04 0.87
CA ALA A 34 -8.76 8.71 1.08
C ALA A 34 -8.66 7.79 -0.15
N ALA A 35 -8.73 8.36 -1.36
CA ALA A 35 -8.57 7.58 -2.58
C ALA A 35 -7.12 7.10 -2.74
N SER A 36 -6.14 7.97 -2.49
CA SER A 36 -4.72 7.60 -2.49
C SER A 36 -4.40 6.50 -1.46
N THR A 37 -4.90 6.64 -0.22
CA THR A 37 -4.72 5.59 0.81
C THR A 37 -5.45 4.30 0.44
N GLY A 38 -6.59 4.38 -0.24
CA GLY A 38 -7.32 3.23 -0.80
C GLY A 38 -6.54 2.48 -1.89
N VAL A 39 -5.83 3.19 -2.77
CA VAL A 39 -4.96 2.58 -3.78
C VAL A 39 -3.79 1.83 -3.12
N ILE A 40 -3.15 2.45 -2.12
CA ILE A 40 -2.07 1.80 -1.36
C ILE A 40 -2.61 0.59 -0.58
N PHE A 41 -3.83 0.67 -0.05
CA PHE A 41 -4.50 -0.47 0.59
C PHE A 41 -4.70 -1.64 -0.38
N MET A 42 -5.24 -1.37 -1.58
CA MET A 42 -5.42 -2.38 -2.62
C MET A 42 -4.08 -2.99 -3.05
N TYR A 43 -3.03 -2.18 -3.15
CA TYR A 43 -1.69 -2.65 -3.43
C TYR A 43 -1.21 -3.68 -2.37
N TYR A 44 -1.38 -3.38 -1.08
CA TYR A 44 -1.00 -4.31 -0.01
C TYR A 44 -1.89 -5.56 0.06
N LEU A 45 -3.14 -5.50 -0.43
CA LEU A 45 -3.96 -6.71 -0.60
C LEU A 45 -3.36 -7.66 -1.64
N ILE A 46 -2.84 -7.11 -2.74
CA ILE A 46 -2.13 -7.91 -3.77
C ILE A 46 -0.87 -8.52 -3.15
N VAL A 47 -0.09 -7.75 -2.39
CA VAL A 47 1.09 -8.27 -1.68
C VAL A 47 0.70 -9.42 -0.74
N LEU A 48 -0.38 -9.26 0.04
CA LEU A 48 -0.89 -10.31 0.93
C LEU A 48 -1.30 -11.58 0.16
N PHE A 49 -1.94 -11.42 -1.00
CA PHE A 49 -2.30 -12.53 -1.87
C PHE A 49 -1.07 -13.27 -2.40
N LEU A 50 -0.02 -12.55 -2.82
CA LEU A 50 1.23 -13.17 -3.25
C LEU A 50 1.95 -13.89 -2.09
N ILE A 51 1.91 -13.34 -0.88
CA ILE A 51 2.42 -14.01 0.34
C ILE A 51 1.66 -15.32 0.57
N PHE A 52 0.34 -15.33 0.39
CA PHE A 52 -0.48 -16.53 0.52
C PHE A 52 -0.10 -17.60 -0.52
N LEU A 53 0.11 -17.20 -1.78
CA LEU A 53 0.57 -18.11 -2.83
C LEU A 53 1.97 -18.66 -2.56
N LEU A 54 2.88 -17.82 -2.08
CA LEU A 54 4.23 -18.22 -1.68
C LEU A 54 4.20 -19.24 -0.56
N ASN A 55 3.31 -19.08 0.42
CA ASN A 55 3.18 -20.02 1.53
C ASN A 55 2.68 -21.40 1.08
N LYS A 56 1.95 -21.49 -0.03
CA LYS A 56 1.57 -22.76 -0.67
C LYS A 56 2.69 -23.39 -1.51
N LYS A 57 3.62 -22.56 -2.03
CA LYS A 57 4.74 -22.97 -2.89
C LYS A 57 6.07 -22.50 -2.27
N ALA A 58 6.34 -22.95 -1.04
CA ALA A 58 7.37 -22.41 -0.15
C ALA A 58 8.80 -22.39 -0.72
N GLU A 59 9.07 -23.10 -1.82
CA GLU A 59 10.39 -23.20 -2.45
C GLU A 59 10.66 -22.15 -3.55
N ASN A 60 9.67 -21.33 -3.93
CA ASN A 60 9.85 -20.35 -4.99
C ASN A 60 10.62 -19.10 -4.50
N LYS A 61 11.96 -19.17 -4.55
CA LYS A 61 12.88 -18.09 -4.17
C LYS A 61 12.66 -16.80 -4.99
N VAL A 62 12.32 -16.93 -6.27
CA VAL A 62 12.05 -15.77 -7.15
C VAL A 62 10.81 -15.02 -6.67
N LEU A 63 9.72 -15.74 -6.39
CA LEU A 63 8.50 -15.16 -5.85
C LEU A 63 8.76 -14.49 -4.49
N LEU A 64 9.56 -15.10 -3.61
CA LEU A 64 9.93 -14.50 -2.33
C LEU A 64 10.61 -13.13 -2.52
N ILE A 65 11.57 -13.01 -3.44
CA ILE A 65 12.27 -11.75 -3.73
C ILE A 65 11.29 -10.72 -4.29
N ILE A 66 10.44 -11.10 -5.26
CA ILE A 66 9.43 -10.20 -5.83
C ILE A 66 8.51 -9.66 -4.74
N VAL A 67 8.02 -10.51 -3.85
CA VAL A 67 7.13 -10.09 -2.76
C VAL A 67 7.85 -9.13 -1.80
N TRP A 68 9.12 -9.35 -1.49
CA TRP A 68 9.91 -8.42 -0.66
C TRP A 68 10.08 -7.06 -1.31
N ILE A 69 10.42 -7.02 -2.61
CA ILE A 69 10.53 -5.77 -3.36
C ILE A 69 9.18 -5.04 -3.30
N LEU A 70 8.09 -5.72 -3.66
CA LEU A 70 6.75 -5.12 -3.65
C LEU A 70 6.35 -4.63 -2.25
N PHE A 71 6.64 -5.38 -1.19
CA PHE A 71 6.34 -4.97 0.17
C PHE A 71 7.06 -3.67 0.56
N LEU A 72 8.33 -3.52 0.16
CA LEU A 72 9.17 -2.38 0.52
C LEU A 72 8.96 -1.16 -0.38
N THR A 73 8.53 -1.33 -1.64
CA THR A 73 8.42 -0.22 -2.60
C THR A 73 7.61 0.97 -2.06
N PRO A 74 6.39 0.82 -1.55
CA PRO A 74 5.62 1.98 -1.07
C PRO A 74 6.24 2.63 0.16
N ILE A 75 6.89 1.85 1.04
CA ILE A 75 7.54 2.35 2.26
C ILE A 75 8.75 3.20 1.88
N ILE A 76 9.65 2.65 1.06
CA ILE A 76 10.85 3.35 0.63
C ILE A 76 10.47 4.59 -0.19
N TRP A 77 9.51 4.47 -1.09
CA TRP A 77 9.06 5.59 -1.91
C TRP A 77 8.43 6.69 -1.05
N GLY A 78 7.56 6.34 -0.11
CA GLY A 78 6.94 7.30 0.81
C GLY A 78 7.95 8.04 1.69
N LEU A 79 9.09 7.44 1.99
CA LEU A 79 10.17 8.08 2.74
C LEU A 79 11.02 9.04 1.89
N ILE A 80 11.22 8.75 0.60
CA ILE A 80 12.09 9.54 -0.28
C ILE A 80 11.29 10.66 -0.98
N HIS A 81 10.14 10.31 -1.57
CA HIS A 81 9.32 11.22 -2.38
C HIS A 81 7.82 10.99 -2.13
N PRO A 82 7.30 11.38 -0.96
CA PRO A 82 5.90 11.16 -0.59
C PRO A 82 4.91 11.80 -1.58
N GLU A 83 5.25 12.97 -2.13
CA GLU A 83 4.42 13.68 -3.11
C GLU A 83 4.24 12.88 -4.40
N SER A 84 5.34 12.36 -4.96
CA SER A 84 5.28 11.54 -6.18
C SER A 84 4.53 10.21 -5.99
N LEU A 85 4.55 9.63 -4.78
CA LEU A 85 3.74 8.44 -4.48
C LEU A 85 2.25 8.81 -4.51
N PHE A 86 1.90 9.99 -4.03
CA PHE A 86 0.54 10.52 -4.07
C PHE A 86 0.10 10.87 -5.50
N GLU A 87 0.98 11.47 -6.30
CA GLU A 87 0.72 11.76 -7.73
C GLU A 87 0.54 10.47 -8.53
N LEU A 88 1.32 9.42 -8.24
CA LEU A 88 1.19 8.13 -8.90
C LEU A 88 -0.17 7.48 -8.64
N THR A 89 -0.66 7.58 -7.39
CA THR A 89 -1.97 7.04 -7.02
C THR A 89 -3.12 7.92 -7.51
N MET A 90 -2.86 9.19 -7.85
CA MET A 90 -3.84 10.16 -8.35
C MET A 90 -3.30 11.04 -9.50
N PRO A 91 -3.02 10.47 -10.69
CA PRO A 91 -2.25 11.12 -11.76
C PRO A 91 -2.96 12.27 -12.51
N LYS A 92 -4.13 12.72 -12.03
CA LYS A 92 -4.92 13.79 -12.67
C LYS A 92 -5.45 14.83 -11.69
N LEU A 93 -5.11 14.70 -10.41
CA LEU A 93 -5.49 15.71 -9.45
C LEU A 93 -4.44 16.82 -9.53
N ASN A 94 -4.58 17.69 -10.52
CA ASN A 94 -3.93 18.99 -10.50
C ASN A 94 -4.44 19.69 -9.23
N LEU A 95 -3.69 19.53 -8.14
CA LEU A 95 -3.74 20.42 -7.00
C LEU A 95 -3.21 21.75 -7.55
N ASP A 96 -4.04 22.47 -8.30
CA ASP A 96 -3.76 23.83 -8.73
C ASP A 96 -3.86 24.69 -7.45
N MET A 97 -2.84 24.53 -6.59
CA MET A 97 -2.55 25.42 -5.48
C MET A 97 -1.91 26.66 -6.10
N LYS A 98 -2.76 27.53 -6.65
CA LYS A 98 -2.46 28.95 -6.82
C LYS A 98 -3.11 29.73 -5.70
#